data_AF-A0A2E2VH84-F1
#
_entry.id   AF-A0A2E2VH84-F1
#
_cell.length_a   1.000
_cell.length_b   1.000
_cell.length_c   1.000
_cell.angle_alpha   90.00
_cell.angle_beta   90.00
_cell.angle_gamma   90.00
#
_symmetry.space_group_name_H-M   'P 1'
#
loop_
_entity.id
_entity.type
_entity.pdbx_description
1 polymer ?
#
loop_
_entity_poly.entity_id
_entity_poly.type
_entity_poly.pdbx_seq_one_letter_code
_entity_poly.pdbx_strand_id
1 'polypeptide(L)'
;MDDLHGYEGSDMACYVSHPLPAAGNSFPAVIVVQEAFGVTRHIEKVCDRFAQEGYVAVAPALFHREHPNPKLGYGDEDAPARNRYMGALRDDDLVEDINQVIKWTQSEQF
;
A
#
# COMPACT_ATOMS: atom_id res chain seq x y z
N MET A 1 -11.31 -4.08 -13.48
CA MET A 1 -10.44 -4.82 -12.56
C MET A 1 -10.06 -3.81 -11.50
N ASP A 2 -10.95 -3.67 -10.52
CA ASP A 2 -10.73 -2.87 -9.33
C ASP A 2 -10.48 -3.87 -8.21
N ASP A 3 -9.22 -4.29 -8.07
CA ASP A 3 -8.82 -5.32 -7.12
C ASP A 3 -8.37 -4.65 -5.81
N LEU A 4 -9.33 -4.04 -5.10
CA LEU A 4 -9.13 -3.51 -3.75
C LEU A 4 -9.79 -4.45 -2.75
N HIS A 5 -9.00 -5.32 -2.11
CA HIS A 5 -9.44 -6.15 -0.99
C HIS A 5 -8.84 -5.57 0.30
N GLY A 6 -9.66 -4.88 1.11
CA GLY A 6 -9.34 -4.48 2.48
C GLY A 6 -9.93 -5.46 3.50
N TYR A 7 -9.30 -5.58 4.68
CA TYR A 7 -9.78 -6.38 5.82
C TYR A 7 -10.65 -5.52 6.76
N GLU A 8 -11.77 -6.09 7.23
CA GLU A 8 -12.74 -5.49 8.15
C GLU A 8 -12.08 -4.96 9.43
N GLY A 9 -12.04 -3.63 9.56
CA GLY A 9 -11.45 -2.91 10.71
C GLY A 9 -10.98 -1.49 10.35
N SER A 10 -10.63 -1.27 9.10
CA SER A 10 -10.55 0.02 8.42
C SER A 10 -10.45 -0.26 6.93
N ASP A 11 -11.18 0.46 6.07
CA ASP A 11 -11.15 0.34 4.60
C ASP A 11 -9.80 0.81 4.00
N MET A 12 -8.67 0.32 4.51
CA MET A 12 -7.34 0.64 4.03
C MET A 12 -7.09 -0.16 2.74
N ALA A 13 -7.27 0.53 1.62
CA ALA A 13 -6.88 0.01 0.32
C ALA A 13 -5.40 -0.39 0.29
N CYS A 14 -5.10 -1.51 -0.36
CA CYS A 14 -3.73 -1.93 -0.64
C CYS A 14 -3.58 -2.17 -2.14
N TYR A 15 -2.47 -1.73 -2.72
CA TYR A 15 -2.04 -2.23 -4.01
C TYR A 15 -1.21 -3.49 -3.80
N VAL A 16 -1.49 -4.56 -4.56
CA VAL A 16 -0.83 -5.85 -4.42
C VAL A 16 -0.33 -6.30 -5.78
N SER A 17 0.95 -6.68 -5.86
CA SER A 17 1.57 -7.23 -7.06
C SER A 17 2.21 -8.58 -6.71
N HIS A 18 1.81 -9.63 -7.42
CA HIS A 18 2.28 -10.99 -7.20
C HIS A 18 3.32 -11.40 -8.25
N PRO A 19 4.28 -12.26 -7.89
CA PRO A 19 5.14 -12.91 -8.87
C PRO A 19 4.35 -13.68 -9.92
N LEU A 20 4.96 -13.91 -11.08
CA LEU A 20 4.33 -14.71 -12.12
C LEU A 20 4.05 -16.15 -11.63
N PRO A 21 2.93 -16.79 -12.02
CA PRO A 21 2.57 -18.13 -11.54
C PRO A 21 3.65 -19.21 -11.76
N ALA A 22 4.50 -19.02 -12.77
CA ALA A 22 5.63 -19.92 -13.04
C ALA A 22 6.70 -19.92 -11.93
N ALA A 23 6.69 -18.94 -11.02
CA ALA A 23 7.66 -18.81 -9.94
C ALA A 23 7.31 -19.67 -8.69
N GLY A 24 6.13 -20.28 -8.65
CA GLY A 24 5.69 -21.12 -7.53
C GLY A 24 4.37 -20.65 -6.91
N ASN A 25 4.10 -21.10 -5.68
CA ASN A 25 2.87 -20.80 -4.94
C ASN A 25 3.13 -20.34 -3.49
N SER A 26 4.40 -20.08 -3.14
CA SER A 26 4.78 -19.57 -1.83
C SER A 26 5.94 -18.59 -2.03
N PHE A 27 5.74 -17.35 -1.58
CA PHE A 27 6.63 -16.24 -1.86
C PHE A 27 6.85 -15.42 -0.60
N PRO A 28 8.07 -14.89 -0.38
CA PRO A 28 8.28 -13.86 0.63
C PRO A 28 7.49 -12.59 0.28
N ALA A 29 7.03 -11.87 1.30
CA ALA A 29 6.33 -10.60 1.12
C ALA A 29 7.26 -9.40 1.37
N VAL A 30 7.04 -8.30 0.63
CA VAL A 30 7.65 -6.98 0.86
C VAL A 30 6.54 -5.95 0.98
N ILE A 31 6.56 -5.18 2.07
CA ILE A 31 5.66 -4.04 2.25
C ILE A 31 6.38 -2.78 1.76
N VAL A 32 5.79 -2.10 0.77
CA VAL A 32 6.31 -0.87 0.17
C VAL A 32 5.57 0.32 0.76
N VAL A 33 6.29 1.13 1.55
CA VAL A 33 5.73 2.33 2.18
C VAL A 33 5.75 3.50 1.20
N GLN A 34 4.59 4.14 1.01
CA GLN A 34 4.45 5.32 0.15
C GLN A 34 5.26 6.51 0.65
N GLU A 35 5.61 7.38 -0.30
CA GLU A 35 6.07 8.75 -0.01
C GLU A 35 4.87 9.69 0.27
N ALA A 36 5.11 11.00 0.26
CA ALA A 36 4.12 12.02 0.63
C ALA A 36 2.89 12.11 -0.30
N PHE A 37 2.87 11.35 -1.41
CA PHE A 37 1.89 11.52 -2.49
C PHE A 37 0.84 10.42 -2.57
N GLY A 38 0.83 9.47 -1.63
CA GLY A 38 -0.05 8.29 -1.71
C GLY A 38 0.56 7.12 -2.47
N VAL A 39 -0.24 6.08 -2.68
CA VAL A 39 0.11 4.93 -3.53
C VAL A 39 -0.05 5.32 -5.00
N THR A 40 0.88 6.15 -5.47
CA THR A 40 0.89 6.63 -6.86
C THR A 40 1.32 5.54 -7.83
N ARG A 41 1.21 5.81 -9.14
CA ARG A 41 1.75 4.93 -10.18
C ARG A 41 3.26 4.65 -10.03
N HIS A 42 4.00 5.55 -9.37
CA HIS A 42 5.41 5.29 -9.05
C HIS A 42 5.53 4.15 -8.03
N ILE A 43 4.75 4.19 -6.96
CA ILE A 43 4.72 3.15 -5.92
C ILE A 43 4.23 1.81 -6.49
N GLU A 44 3.17 1.81 -7.30
CA GLU A 44 2.70 0.61 -8.00
C GLU A 44 3.83 -0.05 -8.82
N LYS A 45 4.60 0.75 -9.58
CA LYS A 45 5.76 0.25 -10.33
C LYS A 45 6.89 -0.27 -9.45
N VAL A 46 7.07 0.26 -8.24
CA VAL A 46 8.04 -0.29 -7.27
C VAL A 46 7.58 -1.66 -6.80
N CYS A 47 6.30 -1.83 -6.48
CA CYS A 47 5.71 -3.14 -6.17
C CYS A 47 5.91 -4.14 -7.32
N ASP A 48 5.61 -3.74 -8.56
CA ASP A 48 5.78 -4.60 -9.74
C ASP A 48 7.23 -5.08 -9.93
N ARG A 49 8.22 -4.24 -9.60
CA ARG A 49 9.64 -4.62 -9.67
C ARG A 49 9.99 -5.66 -8.61
N PHE A 50 9.46 -5.54 -7.39
CA PHE A 50 9.64 -6.58 -6.37
C PHE A 50 8.94 -7.89 -6.75
N ALA A 51 7.77 -7.82 -7.38
CA ALA A 51 7.07 -8.98 -7.93
C ALA A 51 7.89 -9.72 -9.01
N GLN A 52 8.56 -8.97 -9.89
CA GLN A 52 9.46 -9.54 -10.89
C GLN A 52 10.67 -10.26 -10.26
N GLU A 53 11.09 -9.86 -9.06
CA GLU A 53 12.18 -10.49 -8.30
C GLU A 53 11.70 -11.62 -7.36
N GLY A 54 10.43 -12.02 -7.44
CA GLY A 54 9.89 -13.16 -6.70
C GLY A 54 9.29 -12.87 -5.32
N TYR A 55 8.95 -11.61 -5.04
CA TYR A 55 8.27 -11.20 -3.81
C TYR A 55 6.81 -10.88 -4.07
N VAL A 56 5.88 -11.21 -3.16
CA VAL A 56 4.58 -10.52 -3.19
C VAL A 56 4.78 -9.13 -2.60
N ALA A 57 4.52 -8.10 -3.39
CA ALA A 57 4.71 -6.71 -2.98
C ALA A 57 3.38 -6.06 -2.64
N VAL A 58 3.28 -5.46 -1.46
CA VAL A 58 2.04 -4.84 -0.95
C VAL A 58 2.33 -3.39 -0.59
N ALA A 59 1.54 -2.45 -1.13
CA ALA A 59 1.60 -1.03 -0.76
C ALA A 59 0.28 -0.61 -0.10
N PRO A 60 0.24 -0.41 1.23
CA PRO A 60 -0.94 0.10 1.92
C PRO A 60 -1.14 1.60 1.69
N ALA A 61 -2.39 2.04 1.50
CA ALA A 61 -2.76 3.44 1.37
C ALA A 61 -2.84 4.10 2.76
N LEU A 62 -1.68 4.52 3.30
CA LEU A 62 -1.55 5.00 4.68
C LEU A 62 -2.30 6.32 4.98
N PHE A 63 -2.75 7.03 3.95
CA PHE A 63 -3.61 8.20 4.11
C PHE A 63 -5.11 7.88 4.24
N HIS A 64 -5.50 6.61 4.29
CA HIS A 64 -6.90 6.14 4.26
C HIS A 64 -7.83 6.84 5.26
N ARG A 65 -7.33 7.24 6.43
CA ARG A 65 -8.08 7.97 7.47
C ARG A 65 -8.50 9.39 7.03
N GLU A 66 -7.72 10.05 6.18
CA GLU A 66 -8.04 11.38 5.62
C GLU A 66 -8.72 11.27 4.25
N HIS A 67 -8.27 10.33 3.42
CA HIS A 67 -8.82 10.04 2.11
C HIS A 67 -8.49 8.58 1.73
N PRO A 68 -9.44 7.77 1.22
CA PRO A 68 -9.25 6.31 1.08
C PRO A 68 -8.01 5.86 0.30
N ASN A 69 -7.69 6.52 -0.84
CA ASN A 69 -6.48 6.26 -1.61
C ASN A 69 -6.10 7.45 -2.51
N PRO A 70 -5.64 8.58 -1.95
CA PRO A 70 -5.30 9.75 -2.74
C PRO A 70 -4.05 9.47 -3.59
N LYS A 71 -4.04 9.97 -4.83
CA LYS A 71 -2.87 9.97 -5.71
C LYS A 71 -2.53 11.41 -6.05
N LEU A 72 -1.67 12.01 -5.23
CA LEU A 72 -1.33 13.43 -5.31
C LEU A 72 -0.25 13.68 -6.37
N GLY A 73 -0.37 14.81 -7.06
CA GLY A 73 0.65 15.37 -7.92
C GLY A 73 1.76 16.09 -7.13
N TYR A 74 2.81 16.45 -7.86
CA TYR A 74 3.95 17.20 -7.33
C TYR A 74 3.75 18.72 -7.38
N GLY A 75 2.70 19.19 -8.06
CA GLY A 75 2.41 20.60 -8.24
C GLY A 75 1.87 21.27 -6.97
N ASP A 76 1.81 22.60 -7.02
CA ASP A 76 1.34 23.42 -5.90
C ASP A 76 -0.16 23.21 -5.60
N GLU A 77 -0.93 22.75 -6.59
CA GLU A 77 -2.36 22.46 -6.45
C GLU A 77 -2.65 21.42 -5.35
N ASP A 78 -1.79 20.42 -5.22
CA ASP A 78 -1.96 19.33 -4.26
C ASP A 78 -1.17 19.55 -2.96
N ALA A 79 -0.35 20.61 -2.89
CA ALA A 79 0.44 20.92 -1.70
C ALA A 79 -0.40 21.05 -0.41
N PRO A 80 -1.59 21.69 -0.41
CA PRO A 80 -2.43 21.76 0.78
C PRO A 80 -2.91 20.39 1.26
N ALA A 81 -3.37 19.53 0.33
CA ALA A 81 -3.83 18.18 0.64
C ALA A 81 -2.68 17.30 1.14
N ARG A 82 -1.54 17.33 0.45
CA ARG A 82 -0.30 16.64 0.84
C ARG A 82 0.11 17.01 2.27
N ASN A 83 0.20 18.31 2.57
CA ASN A 83 0.62 18.78 3.88
C ASN A 83 -0.37 18.37 4.97
N ARG A 84 -1.67 18.43 4.68
CA ARG A 84 -2.72 17.95 5.60
C ARG A 84 -2.58 16.47 5.88
N TYR A 85 -2.50 15.63 4.85
CA TYR A 85 -2.46 14.18 5.03
C TYR A 85 -1.17 13.73 5.73
N MET A 86 -0.02 14.30 5.36
CA MET A 86 1.24 14.05 6.06
C MET A 86 1.20 14.48 7.53
N GLY A 87 0.61 15.64 7.84
CA GLY A 87 0.49 16.14 9.21
C GLY A 87 -0.52 15.39 10.09
N ALA A 88 -1.41 14.61 9.47
CA ALA A 88 -2.39 13.78 10.14
C ALA A 88 -1.84 12.41 10.57
N LEU A 89 -0.73 11.96 9.96
CA LEU A 89 -0.11 10.67 10.30
C LEU A 89 0.34 10.62 11.77
N ARG A 90 0.12 9.48 12.41
CA ARG A 90 0.54 9.16 13.78
C ARG A 90 1.28 7.83 13.78
N ASP A 91 2.39 7.76 14.51
CA ASP A 91 3.25 6.57 14.52
C ASP A 91 2.49 5.32 15.00
N ASP A 92 1.68 5.44 16.05
CA ASP A 92 0.89 4.31 16.57
C ASP A 92 -0.12 3.78 15.54
N ASP A 93 -0.80 4.69 14.82
CA ASP A 93 -1.73 4.33 13.75
C ASP A 93 -1.00 3.64 12.58
N LEU A 94 0.17 4.14 12.20
CA LEU A 94 0.99 3.55 11.15
C LEU A 94 1.51 2.17 11.52
N VAL A 95 1.95 1.98 12.77
CA VAL A 95 2.39 0.67 13.27
C VAL A 95 1.24 -0.33 13.25
N GLU A 96 0.04 0.09 13.65
CA GLU A 96 -1.15 -0.77 13.58
C GLU A 96 -1.49 -1.13 12.13
N ASP A 97 -1.50 -0.15 11.21
CA ASP A 97 -1.77 -0.38 9.79
C ASP A 97 -0.78 -1.39 9.18
N ILE A 98 0.52 -1.23 9.45
CA ILE A 98 1.55 -2.17 8.96
C ILE A 98 1.37 -3.56 9.59
N ASN A 99 1.06 -3.64 10.88
CA ASN A 99 0.78 -4.93 11.54
C ASN A 99 -0.42 -5.64 10.93
N GLN A 100 -1.46 -4.90 10.54
CA GLN A 100 -2.61 -5.47 9.85
C GLN A 100 -2.23 -6.02 8.47
N VAL A 101 -1.41 -5.29 7.71
CA VAL A 101 -0.88 -5.78 6.42
C VAL A 101 -0.05 -7.05 6.63
N ILE A 102 0.83 -7.09 7.64
CA ILE A 102 1.62 -8.28 7.97
C ILE A 102 0.70 -9.48 8.27
N LYS A 103 -0.30 -9.31 9.15
CA LYS A 103 -1.26 -10.37 9.48
C LYS A 103 -2.01 -10.86 8.24
N TRP A 104 -2.43 -9.95 7.37
CA TRP A 104 -3.10 -10.30 6.13
C TRP A 104 -2.19 -11.14 5.22
N THR A 105 -0.92 -10.75 5.03
CA THR A 105 0.06 -11.51 4.24
C THR A 105 0.42 -12.89 4.81
N GLN A 106 0.04 -13.18 6.05
CA GLN A 106 0.26 -14.46 6.72
C GLN A 106 -1.01 -15.32 6.78
N SER A 107 -2.15 -14.79 6.31
CA SER A 107 -3.43 -15.49 6.36
C SER A 107 -3.59 -16.48 5.21
N GLU A 108 -4.49 -17.46 5.36
CA GLU A 108 -4.82 -18.43 4.28
C GLU A 108 -5.51 -17.78 3.07
N GLN A 109 -5.80 -16.48 3.13
CA GLN A 109 -6.40 -15.71 2.03
C GLN A 109 -5.37 -15.01 1.14
N PHE A 110 -4.07 -15.17 1.43
CA PHE A 110 -2.95 -14.54 0.74
C PHE A 110 -2.14 -15.54 -0.11
#